data_AF-A0A800JH85-F1
#
_entry.id   AF-A0A800JH85-F1
#
_cell.length_a   1.000
_cell.length_b   1.000
_cell.length_c   1.000
_cell.angle_alpha   90.00
_cell.angle_beta   90.00
_cell.angle_gamma   90.00
#
_symmetry.space_group_name_H-M   'P 1'
#
loop_
_entity.id
_entity.type
_entity.pdbx_description
1 polymer ?
#
loop_
_entity_poly.entity_id
_entity_poly.type
_entity_poly.pdbx_seq_one_letter_code
_entity_poly.pdbx_strand_id
1 'polypeptide(L)'
;MKKLLLLLPLFFVLATHAEEETPSKVRRAIEGGLRIVQKGAENYPNNRDCFSCHHQTLPMLAMHDASEAGISIDESLMKDQVQFIRDLFEDRLDSITAGKSLGGRSLTAGYLLWSFELGGMTKDNFSDAFVSYILHQQKEEGNWDVQTNRPPSEESKIHTSYLAIYYMDHFVRGADLEKKVKAAIAKARPWIVTSKTHSQEDFNGKYKALIALDAPAQEIKAARHELLKRQREDGGWSQLPEMESDAYATGQTLHALVDGTPVSERDPAFRMAINRARSYLLRTQKKDGSWFVKSRSKPIQKFFDNGDPHGKDQFISIAATSWATAALAKSGITKIP
;
A
#
# COMPACT_ATOMS: atom_id res chain seq x y z
N MET A 1 38.43 1.65 -59.24
CA MET A 1 38.07 1.32 -57.85
C MET A 1 36.59 1.66 -57.64
N LYS A 2 35.70 0.66 -57.59
CA LYS A 2 34.25 0.85 -57.37
C LYS A 2 34.00 1.03 -55.88
N LYS A 3 33.46 2.18 -55.45
CA LYS A 3 33.01 2.40 -54.06
C LYS A 3 31.63 1.75 -53.88
N LEU A 4 31.59 0.72 -53.06
CA LEU A 4 30.36 0.05 -52.59
C LEU A 4 29.75 0.93 -51.48
N LEU A 5 28.60 1.54 -51.73
CA LEU A 5 27.81 2.18 -50.67
C LEU A 5 27.07 1.08 -49.88
N LEU A 6 27.48 0.86 -48.63
CA LEU A 6 26.66 0.14 -47.66
C LEU A 6 25.54 1.07 -47.16
N LEU A 7 24.29 0.71 -47.45
CA LEU A 7 23.11 1.28 -46.80
C LEU A 7 22.86 0.52 -45.49
N LEU A 8 23.10 1.19 -44.35
CA LEU A 8 22.65 0.70 -43.04
C LEU A 8 21.13 0.98 -42.90
N PRO A 9 20.31 0.01 -42.48
CA PRO A 9 18.91 0.28 -42.19
C PRO A 9 18.80 1.02 -40.85
N LEU A 10 18.25 2.24 -40.86
CA LEU A 10 17.82 2.92 -39.64
C LEU A 10 16.59 2.19 -39.08
N PHE A 11 16.77 1.44 -38.00
CA PHE A 11 15.66 1.02 -37.16
C PHE A 11 15.19 2.22 -36.33
N PHE A 12 14.07 2.83 -36.75
CA PHE A 12 13.34 3.76 -35.89
C PHE A 12 12.67 2.97 -34.77
N VAL A 13 13.26 3.00 -33.57
CA VAL A 13 12.56 2.63 -32.34
C VAL A 13 11.54 3.74 -32.07
N LEU A 14 10.27 3.49 -32.38
CA LEU A 14 9.16 4.32 -31.91
C LEU A 14 9.11 4.21 -30.39
N ALA A 15 9.80 5.11 -29.71
CA ALA A 15 9.56 5.36 -28.29
C ALA A 15 8.12 5.85 -28.18
N THR A 16 7.21 4.97 -27.77
CA THR A 16 5.84 5.33 -27.37
C THR A 16 5.96 6.27 -26.18
N HIS A 17 5.98 7.57 -26.45
CA HIS A 17 5.83 8.58 -25.41
C HIS A 17 4.42 8.38 -24.88
N ALA A 18 4.30 7.91 -23.63
CA ALA A 18 3.02 7.86 -22.96
C ALA A 18 2.49 9.30 -22.86
N GLU A 19 1.51 9.62 -23.70
CA GLU A 19 0.83 10.91 -23.69
C GLU A 19 0.22 11.14 -22.30
N GLU A 20 0.34 12.36 -21.77
CA GLU A 20 -0.16 12.67 -20.44
C GLU A 20 -1.69 12.53 -20.42
N GLU A 21 -2.19 11.65 -19.56
CA GLU A 21 -3.62 11.32 -19.52
C GLU A 21 -4.44 12.50 -19.01
N THR A 22 -5.54 12.82 -19.70
CA THR A 22 -6.33 14.00 -19.38
C THR A 22 -6.82 13.98 -17.92
N PRO A 23 -6.78 15.12 -17.18
CA PRO A 23 -7.26 15.18 -15.81
C PRO A 23 -8.69 14.63 -15.62
N SER A 24 -9.56 14.85 -16.62
CA SER A 24 -10.94 14.35 -16.59
C SER A 24 -11.03 12.82 -16.60
N LYS A 25 -10.14 12.12 -17.35
CA LYS A 25 -10.10 10.66 -17.40
C LYS A 25 -9.61 10.08 -16.08
N VAL A 26 -8.60 10.71 -15.49
CA VAL A 26 -8.05 10.31 -14.18
C VAL A 26 -9.12 10.46 -13.09
N ARG A 27 -9.80 11.62 -13.03
CA ARG A 27 -10.89 11.84 -12.07
C ARG A 27 -11.99 10.80 -12.19
N ARG A 28 -12.48 10.51 -13.42
CA ARG A 28 -13.51 9.47 -13.63
C ARG A 28 -13.06 8.09 -13.18
N ALA A 29 -11.78 7.75 -13.38
CA ALA A 29 -11.25 6.48 -12.92
C ALA A 29 -11.22 6.39 -11.39
N ILE A 30 -10.82 7.46 -10.70
CA ILE A 30 -10.84 7.55 -9.24
C ILE A 30 -12.27 7.43 -8.71
N GLU A 31 -13.22 8.20 -9.25
CA GLU A 31 -14.65 8.13 -8.88
C GLU A 31 -15.24 6.73 -9.09
N GLY A 32 -14.87 6.06 -10.20
CA GLY A 32 -15.25 4.68 -10.48
C GLY A 32 -14.74 3.71 -9.41
N GLY A 33 -13.46 3.80 -9.05
CA GLY A 33 -12.85 2.97 -8.02
C GLY A 33 -13.41 3.21 -6.63
N LEU A 34 -13.65 4.49 -6.26
CA LEU A 34 -14.28 4.88 -4.99
C LEU A 34 -15.64 4.21 -4.79
N ARG A 35 -16.50 4.21 -5.81
CA ARG A 35 -17.82 3.54 -5.71
C ARG A 35 -17.70 2.06 -5.34
N ILE A 36 -16.69 1.37 -5.87
CA ILE A 36 -16.46 -0.05 -5.58
C ILE A 36 -15.96 -0.24 -4.15
N VAL A 37 -14.92 0.50 -3.75
CA VAL A 37 -14.27 0.28 -2.44
C VAL A 37 -15.10 0.79 -1.27
N GLN A 38 -15.84 1.89 -1.43
CA GLN A 38 -16.77 2.37 -0.40
C GLN A 38 -17.91 1.37 -0.17
N LYS A 39 -18.50 0.84 -1.25
CA LYS A 39 -19.53 -0.20 -1.15
C LYS A 39 -18.99 -1.46 -0.47
N GLY A 40 -17.76 -1.86 -0.78
CA GLY A 40 -17.11 -2.99 -0.14
C GLY A 40 -16.86 -2.79 1.35
N ALA A 41 -16.44 -1.59 1.75
CA ALA A 41 -16.21 -1.22 3.14
C ALA A 41 -17.52 -1.15 3.95
N GLU A 42 -18.58 -0.59 3.37
CA GLU A 42 -19.92 -0.52 3.97
C GLU A 42 -20.52 -1.92 4.20
N ASN A 43 -20.37 -2.83 3.25
CA ASN A 43 -20.98 -4.17 3.34
C ASN A 43 -20.24 -5.13 4.27
N TYR A 44 -18.96 -4.89 4.54
CA TYR A 44 -18.13 -5.86 5.24
C TYR A 44 -18.59 -6.14 6.68
N PRO A 45 -18.87 -5.13 7.53
CA PRO A 45 -19.37 -5.35 8.89
C PRO A 45 -20.69 -6.14 8.95
N ASN A 46 -21.53 -6.06 7.92
CA ASN A 46 -22.80 -6.83 7.85
C ASN A 46 -22.60 -8.33 7.65
N ASN A 47 -21.38 -8.76 7.33
CA ASN A 47 -21.05 -10.14 7.02
C ASN A 47 -19.99 -10.73 7.97
N ARG A 48 -19.19 -9.89 8.65
CA ARG A 48 -18.02 -10.31 9.42
C ARG A 48 -17.81 -9.43 10.65
N ASP A 49 -17.56 -10.06 11.79
CA ASP A 49 -17.28 -9.40 13.07
C ASP A 49 -15.77 -9.32 13.38
N CYS A 50 -14.93 -9.15 12.35
CA CYS A 50 -13.47 -9.08 12.50
C CYS A 50 -12.86 -7.96 11.68
N PHE A 51 -11.67 -7.49 12.03
CA PHE A 51 -10.97 -6.47 11.26
C PHE A 51 -10.42 -7.03 9.93
N SER A 52 -10.46 -6.24 8.85
CA SER A 52 -9.84 -6.58 7.58
C SER A 52 -8.97 -5.45 7.03
N CYS A 53 -7.70 -5.77 6.77
CA CYS A 53 -6.77 -4.86 6.09
C CYS A 53 -7.30 -4.41 4.71
N HIS A 54 -8.08 -5.26 4.03
CA HIS A 54 -8.54 -5.04 2.65
C HIS A 54 -9.97 -4.47 2.54
N HIS A 55 -10.79 -4.46 3.60
CA HIS A 55 -12.10 -3.81 3.61
C HIS A 55 -12.21 -2.62 4.56
N GLN A 56 -11.31 -2.48 5.53
CA GLN A 56 -11.22 -1.29 6.36
C GLN A 56 -10.12 -0.39 5.80
N THR A 57 -8.86 -0.71 6.08
CA THR A 57 -7.73 0.21 5.86
C THR A 57 -7.53 0.61 4.40
N LEU A 58 -7.55 -0.33 3.46
CA LEU A 58 -7.27 -0.01 2.06
C LEU A 58 -8.39 0.81 1.40
N PRO A 59 -9.69 0.55 1.62
CA PRO A 59 -10.74 1.49 1.25
C PRO A 59 -10.57 2.87 1.89
N MET A 60 -10.24 2.94 3.18
CA MET A 60 -9.96 4.21 3.85
C MET A 60 -8.80 4.98 3.20
N LEU A 61 -7.74 4.29 2.75
CA LEU A 61 -6.63 4.90 2.02
C LEU A 61 -7.10 5.53 0.71
N ALA A 62 -7.89 4.79 -0.06
CA ALA A 62 -8.44 5.28 -1.32
C ALA A 62 -9.33 6.52 -1.13
N MET A 63 -10.16 6.52 -0.08
CA MET A 63 -11.00 7.66 0.30
C MET A 63 -10.15 8.86 0.73
N HIS A 64 -9.17 8.64 1.62
CA HIS A 64 -8.27 9.68 2.09
C HIS A 64 -7.53 10.38 0.95
N ASP A 65 -6.84 9.62 0.09
CA ASP A 65 -6.07 10.22 -1.01
C ASP A 65 -6.97 10.87 -2.07
N ALA A 66 -8.18 10.35 -2.30
CA ALA A 66 -9.15 11.01 -3.17
C ALA A 66 -9.65 12.34 -2.60
N SER A 67 -9.93 12.39 -1.29
CA SER A 67 -10.29 13.63 -0.59
C SER A 67 -9.18 14.66 -0.68
N GLU A 68 -7.92 14.28 -0.45
CA GLU A 68 -6.74 15.14 -0.61
C GLU A 68 -6.58 15.67 -2.04
N ALA A 69 -7.07 14.92 -3.03
CA ALA A 69 -7.12 15.32 -4.44
C ALA A 69 -8.38 16.13 -4.82
N GLY A 70 -9.21 16.52 -3.84
CA GLY A 70 -10.42 17.33 -4.06
C GLY A 70 -11.58 16.56 -4.70
N ILE A 71 -11.63 15.24 -4.52
CA ILE A 71 -12.73 14.38 -4.97
C ILE A 71 -13.60 14.03 -3.77
N SER A 72 -14.91 14.20 -3.90
CA SER A 72 -15.87 13.91 -2.84
C SER A 72 -15.88 12.43 -2.47
N ILE A 73 -15.94 12.15 -1.18
CA ILE A 73 -16.01 10.82 -0.58
C ILE A 73 -17.21 10.71 0.36
N ASP A 74 -17.51 9.50 0.80
CA ASP A 74 -18.44 9.26 1.90
C ASP A 74 -17.74 9.50 3.26
N GLU A 75 -17.83 10.73 3.78
CA GLU A 75 -17.21 11.08 5.06
C GLU A 75 -17.83 10.36 6.26
N SER A 76 -19.13 10.04 6.21
CA SER A 76 -19.80 9.23 7.25
C SER A 76 -19.17 7.85 7.32
N LEU A 77 -18.97 7.21 6.17
CA LEU A 77 -18.36 5.88 6.12
C LEU A 77 -16.93 5.89 6.68
N MET A 78 -16.12 6.94 6.47
CA MET A 78 -14.80 7.03 7.12
C MET A 78 -14.90 6.99 8.65
N LYS A 79 -15.88 7.70 9.22
CA LYS A 79 -16.12 7.71 10.68
C LYS A 79 -16.64 6.36 11.15
N ASP A 80 -17.54 5.75 10.40
CA ASP A 80 -18.11 4.43 10.73
C ASP A 80 -17.04 3.33 10.72
N GLN A 81 -16.09 3.36 9.77
CA GLN A 81 -14.96 2.42 9.77
C GLN A 81 -14.09 2.57 11.01
N VAL A 82 -13.78 3.81 11.43
CA VAL A 82 -13.03 4.06 12.66
C VAL A 82 -13.80 3.55 13.88
N GLN A 83 -15.08 3.86 13.97
CA GLN A 83 -15.92 3.45 15.09
C GLN A 83 -16.01 1.93 15.19
N PHE A 84 -16.25 1.25 14.06
CA PHE A 84 -16.24 -0.22 13.98
C PHE A 84 -14.94 -0.82 14.51
N ILE A 85 -13.79 -0.24 14.16
CA ILE A 85 -12.49 -0.69 14.65
C ILE A 85 -12.38 -0.53 16.17
N ARG A 86 -12.86 0.60 16.72
CA ARG A 86 -12.84 0.84 18.18
C ARG A 86 -13.73 -0.15 18.91
N ASP A 87 -14.98 -0.27 18.49
CA ASP A 87 -15.97 -1.18 19.09
C ASP A 87 -15.45 -2.62 19.08
N LEU A 88 -14.78 -3.04 18.00
CA LEU A 88 -14.25 -4.38 17.87
C LEU A 88 -13.19 -4.72 18.94
N PHE A 89 -12.41 -3.75 19.42
CA PHE A 89 -11.27 -4.02 20.31
C PHE A 89 -11.35 -3.38 21.70
N GLU A 90 -12.35 -2.55 21.99
CA GLU A 90 -12.50 -1.85 23.27
C GLU A 90 -12.40 -2.79 24.49
N ASP A 91 -13.17 -3.88 24.49
CA ASP A 91 -13.16 -4.88 25.58
C ASP A 91 -11.89 -5.74 25.64
N ARG A 92 -10.97 -5.58 24.69
CA ARG A 92 -9.75 -6.40 24.55
C ARG A 92 -8.47 -5.61 24.78
N LEU A 93 -8.55 -4.31 25.07
CA LEU A 93 -7.39 -3.42 25.17
C LEU A 93 -6.35 -3.91 26.20
N ASP A 94 -6.76 -4.40 27.36
CA ASP A 94 -5.84 -4.94 28.37
C ASP A 94 -5.09 -6.18 27.84
N SER A 95 -5.81 -7.09 27.19
CA SER A 95 -5.21 -8.29 26.58
C SER A 95 -4.25 -7.93 25.44
N ILE A 96 -4.61 -6.93 24.62
CA ILE A 96 -3.78 -6.45 23.50
C ILE A 96 -2.52 -5.77 24.04
N THR A 97 -2.66 -4.94 25.08
CA THR A 97 -1.54 -4.28 25.76
C THR A 97 -0.55 -5.31 26.32
N ALA A 98 -1.05 -6.44 26.84
CA ALA A 98 -0.25 -7.58 27.28
C ALA A 98 0.31 -8.46 26.15
N GLY A 99 0.18 -8.05 24.88
CA GLY A 99 0.71 -8.75 23.71
C GLY A 99 -0.08 -9.97 23.26
N LYS A 100 -1.36 -10.10 23.66
CA LYS A 100 -2.20 -11.30 23.43
C LYS A 100 -3.42 -11.02 22.54
N SER A 101 -4.03 -12.08 22.04
CA SER A 101 -5.40 -12.10 21.49
C SER A 101 -5.68 -11.22 20.26
N LEU A 102 -4.69 -11.02 19.39
CA LEU A 102 -4.86 -10.33 18.11
C LEU A 102 -4.57 -11.29 16.93
N GLY A 103 -5.61 -11.62 16.16
CA GLY A 103 -5.47 -12.33 14.89
C GLY A 103 -4.76 -11.43 13.85
N GLY A 104 -3.98 -12.04 12.96
CA GLY A 104 -3.08 -11.36 12.02
C GLY A 104 -1.84 -10.73 12.65
N ARG A 105 -1.75 -10.70 14.00
CA ARG A 105 -0.61 -10.20 14.78
C ARG A 105 -0.17 -8.79 14.37
N SER A 106 1.14 -8.55 14.27
CA SER A 106 1.75 -7.25 14.00
C SER A 106 1.25 -6.60 12.71
N LEU A 107 0.89 -7.41 11.70
CA LEU A 107 0.32 -6.90 10.46
C LEU A 107 -1.03 -6.22 10.72
N THR A 108 -1.93 -6.90 11.44
CA THR A 108 -3.22 -6.32 11.84
C THR A 108 -3.06 -5.09 12.71
N ALA A 109 -2.14 -5.11 13.69
CA ALA A 109 -1.87 -3.94 14.52
C ALA A 109 -1.39 -2.74 13.67
N GLY A 110 -0.48 -2.97 12.72
CA GLY A 110 0.01 -1.93 11.81
C GLY A 110 -1.08 -1.36 10.90
N TYR A 111 -1.89 -2.21 10.26
CA TYR A 111 -3.01 -1.77 9.43
C TYR A 111 -4.10 -1.05 10.22
N LEU A 112 -4.33 -1.44 11.48
CA LEU A 112 -5.27 -0.76 12.35
C LEU A 112 -4.79 0.66 12.68
N LEU A 113 -3.53 0.81 13.11
CA LEU A 113 -2.95 2.12 13.40
C LEU A 113 -2.92 3.00 12.14
N TRP A 114 -2.68 2.40 10.97
CA TRP A 114 -2.84 3.11 9.70
C TRP A 114 -4.26 3.62 9.47
N SER A 115 -5.27 2.80 9.77
CA SER A 115 -6.67 3.21 9.66
C SER A 115 -6.98 4.41 10.56
N PHE A 116 -6.37 4.45 11.75
CA PHE A 116 -6.50 5.58 12.68
C PHE A 116 -5.81 6.85 12.17
N GLU A 117 -4.63 6.73 11.57
CA GLU A 117 -3.97 7.88 10.92
C GLU A 117 -4.85 8.44 9.80
N LEU A 118 -5.34 7.56 8.91
CA LEU A 118 -6.22 7.94 7.80
C LEU A 118 -7.54 8.56 8.26
N GLY A 119 -8.07 8.10 9.40
CA GLY A 119 -9.27 8.64 10.03
C GLY A 119 -9.05 9.91 10.85
N GLY A 120 -7.82 10.43 10.94
CA GLY A 120 -7.49 11.62 11.72
C GLY A 120 -7.61 11.43 13.23
N MET A 121 -7.45 10.20 13.72
CA MET A 121 -7.60 9.89 15.13
C MET A 121 -6.41 10.37 15.96
N THR A 122 -6.73 11.05 17.07
CA THR A 122 -5.72 11.45 18.04
C THR A 122 -5.13 10.25 18.76
N LYS A 123 -3.82 10.31 19.05
CA LYS A 123 -3.12 9.32 19.87
C LYS A 123 -3.72 9.26 21.28
N ASP A 124 -4.20 8.08 21.67
CA ASP A 124 -4.88 7.81 22.93
C ASP A 124 -4.46 6.44 23.52
N ASN A 125 -5.10 6.04 24.62
CA ASN A 125 -4.79 4.76 25.28
C ASN A 125 -5.10 3.56 24.38
N PHE A 126 -6.03 3.73 23.43
CA PHE A 126 -6.33 2.71 22.44
C PHE A 126 -5.12 2.51 21.53
N SER A 127 -4.57 3.57 20.94
CA SER A 127 -3.36 3.45 20.12
C SER A 127 -2.15 2.92 20.90
N ASP A 128 -1.99 3.29 22.18
CA ASP A 128 -0.90 2.81 23.03
C ASP A 128 -0.96 1.29 23.25
N ALA A 129 -2.16 0.70 23.32
CA ALA A 129 -2.34 -0.74 23.45
C ALA A 129 -1.76 -1.48 22.22
N PHE A 130 -1.99 -0.96 21.01
CA PHE A 130 -1.46 -1.55 19.79
C PHE A 130 0.04 -1.29 19.60
N VAL A 131 0.54 -0.12 20.01
CA VAL A 131 2.00 0.12 20.08
C VAL A 131 2.65 -0.89 21.02
N SER A 132 2.08 -1.10 22.20
CA SER A 132 2.52 -2.11 23.17
C SER A 132 2.44 -3.52 22.59
N TYR A 133 1.36 -3.86 21.89
CA TYR A 133 1.23 -5.15 21.22
C TYR A 133 2.38 -5.39 20.22
N ILE A 134 2.65 -4.43 19.34
CA ILE A 134 3.72 -4.54 18.33
C ILE A 134 5.08 -4.75 19.02
N LEU A 135 5.37 -4.01 20.10
CA LEU A 135 6.61 -4.21 20.88
C LEU A 135 6.76 -5.66 21.38
N HIS A 136 5.69 -6.27 21.89
CA HIS A 136 5.71 -7.67 22.36
C HIS A 136 5.96 -8.68 21.24
N GLN A 137 5.65 -8.34 19.99
CA GLN A 137 5.80 -9.24 18.84
C GLN A 137 7.16 -9.15 18.14
N GLN A 138 8.06 -8.24 18.56
CA GLN A 138 9.37 -8.08 17.92
C GLN A 138 10.21 -9.36 18.08
N LYS A 139 10.80 -9.84 16.98
CA LYS A 139 11.68 -11.00 16.96
C LYS A 139 13.07 -10.70 17.53
N GLU A 140 13.85 -11.76 17.76
CA GLU A 140 15.23 -11.63 18.22
C GLU A 140 16.10 -10.90 17.21
N GLU A 141 15.86 -11.13 15.92
CA GLU A 141 16.52 -10.50 14.79
C GLU A 141 16.11 -9.03 14.60
N GLY A 142 15.06 -8.57 15.28
CA GLY A 142 14.58 -7.18 15.25
C GLY A 142 13.39 -6.94 14.32
N ASN A 143 12.97 -7.92 13.53
CA ASN A 143 11.84 -7.80 12.60
C ASN A 143 10.50 -8.21 13.23
N TRP A 144 9.43 -8.03 12.45
CA TRP A 144 8.10 -8.55 12.74
C TRP A 144 7.67 -9.51 11.62
N ASP A 145 6.98 -10.59 12.01
CA ASP A 145 6.54 -11.65 11.10
C ASP A 145 5.05 -11.54 10.78
N VAL A 146 4.68 -12.06 9.61
CA VAL A 146 3.29 -12.39 9.28
C VAL A 146 2.81 -13.60 10.08
N GLN A 147 1.51 -13.68 10.40
CA GLN A 147 0.97 -14.85 11.08
C GLN A 147 0.77 -16.03 10.12
N THR A 148 0.23 -15.75 8.93
CA THR A 148 -0.04 -16.73 7.89
C THR A 148 0.63 -16.32 6.59
N ASN A 149 0.69 -17.23 5.60
CA ASN A 149 1.15 -16.89 4.26
C ASN A 149 -0.06 -16.81 3.32
N ARG A 150 -0.58 -15.58 3.11
CA ARG A 150 -1.72 -15.28 2.23
C ARG A 150 -1.29 -14.23 1.18
N PRO A 151 -0.58 -14.66 0.14
CA PRO A 151 -0.08 -13.76 -0.90
C PRO A 151 -1.20 -13.01 -1.64
N PRO A 152 -0.94 -11.77 -2.09
CA PRO A 152 0.26 -10.98 -1.79
C PRO A 152 0.22 -10.28 -0.43
N SER A 153 -0.97 -9.90 0.07
CA SER A 153 -1.11 -8.93 1.18
C SER A 153 -0.69 -9.42 2.57
N GLU A 154 -0.35 -10.69 2.72
CA GLU A 154 0.20 -11.26 3.96
C GLU A 154 1.29 -12.28 3.61
N GLU A 155 2.35 -11.82 2.92
CA GLU A 155 3.57 -12.61 2.66
C GLU A 155 4.85 -11.87 3.07
N SER A 156 4.89 -10.53 2.96
CA SER A 156 6.10 -9.75 3.19
C SER A 156 6.35 -9.43 4.68
N LYS A 157 7.41 -10.04 5.23
CA LYS A 157 7.96 -9.68 6.55
C LYS A 157 8.57 -8.28 6.56
N ILE A 158 9.12 -7.84 5.41
CA ILE A 158 9.73 -6.52 5.28
C ILE A 158 8.63 -5.46 5.35
N HIS A 159 7.53 -5.64 4.62
CA HIS A 159 6.37 -4.74 4.69
C HIS A 159 5.73 -4.72 6.08
N THR A 160 5.56 -5.90 6.71
CA THR A 160 5.08 -6.00 8.09
C THR A 160 5.97 -5.22 9.06
N SER A 161 7.29 -5.32 8.90
CA SER A 161 8.26 -4.62 9.73
C SER A 161 8.26 -3.11 9.46
N TYR A 162 8.07 -2.67 8.21
CA TYR A 162 7.84 -1.25 7.88
C TYR A 162 6.66 -0.69 8.67
N LEU A 163 5.49 -1.36 8.60
CA LEU A 163 4.29 -0.91 9.31
C LEU A 163 4.53 -0.83 10.82
N ALA A 164 5.19 -1.83 11.40
CA ALA A 164 5.56 -1.83 12.81
C ALA A 164 6.47 -0.64 13.19
N ILE A 165 7.53 -0.40 12.42
CA ILE A 165 8.48 0.71 12.66
C ILE A 165 7.74 2.05 12.59
N TYR A 166 7.03 2.29 11.49
CA TYR A 166 6.39 3.58 11.24
C TYR A 166 5.27 3.86 12.24
N TYR A 167 4.35 2.91 12.45
CA TYR A 167 3.18 3.17 13.29
C TYR A 167 3.46 3.12 14.79
N MET A 168 4.48 2.39 15.25
CA MET A 168 4.93 2.55 16.64
C MET A 168 5.48 3.96 16.87
N ASP A 169 6.35 4.45 16.00
CA ASP A 169 6.94 5.79 16.15
C ASP A 169 5.88 6.90 16.03
N HIS A 170 4.96 6.74 15.07
CA HIS A 170 3.89 7.70 14.85
C HIS A 170 2.93 7.76 16.06
N PHE A 171 2.52 6.64 16.64
CA PHE A 171 1.49 6.63 17.69
C PHE A 171 2.00 6.61 19.13
N VAL A 172 3.29 6.36 19.37
CA VAL A 172 3.80 6.25 20.74
C VAL A 172 3.58 7.52 21.56
N ARG A 173 3.22 7.33 22.83
CA ARG A 173 3.10 8.37 23.85
C ARG A 173 3.69 7.91 25.18
N GLY A 174 4.23 8.87 25.92
CA GLY A 174 4.72 8.64 27.28
C GLY A 174 6.16 8.11 27.29
N ALA A 175 6.97 8.67 28.18
CA ALA A 175 8.42 8.52 28.17
C ALA A 175 8.89 7.04 28.19
N ASP A 176 8.22 6.17 28.94
CA ASP A 176 8.59 4.76 29.04
C ASP A 176 8.33 3.99 27.75
N LEU A 177 7.19 4.23 27.09
CA LEU A 177 6.85 3.57 25.84
C LEU A 177 7.71 4.13 24.70
N GLU A 178 7.95 5.44 24.67
CA GLU A 178 8.85 6.10 23.71
C GLU A 178 10.27 5.51 23.77
N LYS A 179 10.80 5.26 24.97
CA LYS A 179 12.11 4.63 25.15
C LYS A 179 12.13 3.21 24.57
N LYS A 180 11.08 2.42 24.80
CA LYS A 180 10.97 1.04 24.27
C LYS A 180 10.85 1.05 22.74
N VAL A 181 10.03 1.93 22.18
CA VAL A 181 9.87 2.09 20.72
C VAL A 181 11.18 2.49 20.07
N LYS A 182 11.91 3.48 20.60
CA LYS A 182 13.23 3.85 20.09
C LYS A 182 14.21 2.67 20.09
N ALA A 183 14.23 1.87 21.16
CA ALA A 183 15.06 0.68 21.23
C ALA A 183 14.65 -0.40 20.20
N ALA A 184 13.35 -0.62 20.01
CA ALA A 184 12.82 -1.56 19.03
C ALA A 184 13.17 -1.12 17.59
N ILE A 185 13.02 0.16 17.26
CA ILE A 185 13.38 0.73 15.95
C ILE A 185 14.89 0.59 15.69
N ALA A 186 15.73 0.90 16.69
CA ALA A 186 17.17 0.72 16.59
C ALA A 186 17.54 -0.75 16.33
N LYS A 187 16.87 -1.69 16.99
CA LYS A 187 17.06 -3.14 16.80
C LYS A 187 16.62 -3.62 15.41
N ALA A 188 15.60 -3.01 14.81
CA ALA A 188 15.09 -3.39 13.50
C ALA A 188 16.00 -2.95 12.33
N ARG A 189 16.78 -1.88 12.52
CA ARG A 189 17.59 -1.26 11.44
C ARG A 189 18.53 -2.25 10.74
N PRO A 190 19.39 -3.03 11.42
CA PRO A 190 20.31 -3.94 10.76
C PRO A 190 19.59 -5.00 9.91
N TRP A 191 18.44 -5.47 10.40
CA TRP A 191 17.65 -6.46 9.69
C TRP A 191 17.03 -5.87 8.41
N ILE A 192 16.45 -4.67 8.46
CA ILE A 192 15.89 -4.01 7.26
C ILE A 192 16.97 -3.79 6.20
N VAL A 193 18.14 -3.26 6.59
CA VAL A 193 19.24 -2.97 5.67
C VAL A 193 19.70 -4.25 4.96
N THR A 194 19.87 -5.34 5.69
CA THR A 194 20.41 -6.61 5.17
C THR A 194 19.37 -7.55 4.55
N SER A 195 18.07 -7.28 4.75
CA SER A 195 16.98 -8.12 4.22
C SER A 195 17.00 -8.20 2.69
N LYS A 196 16.83 -9.43 2.17
CA LYS A 196 16.71 -9.70 0.73
C LYS A 196 15.26 -9.55 0.31
N THR A 197 15.03 -8.79 -0.77
CA THR A 197 13.71 -8.57 -1.35
C THR A 197 13.43 -9.62 -2.43
N HIS A 198 12.19 -10.13 -2.48
CA HIS A 198 11.77 -11.11 -3.49
C HIS A 198 10.47 -10.67 -4.18
N SER A 199 9.41 -10.47 -3.39
CA SER A 199 8.11 -9.98 -3.88
C SER A 199 8.17 -8.47 -4.12
N GLN A 200 7.28 -7.94 -4.96
CA GLN A 200 7.17 -6.49 -5.14
C GLN A 200 6.82 -5.77 -3.83
N GLU A 201 6.05 -6.40 -2.96
CA GLU A 201 5.71 -5.87 -1.63
C GLU A 201 6.95 -5.77 -0.73
N ASP A 202 7.92 -6.69 -0.85
CA ASP A 202 9.21 -6.57 -0.17
C ASP A 202 9.99 -5.33 -0.63
N PHE A 203 10.03 -5.05 -1.94
CA PHE A 203 10.72 -3.86 -2.45
C PHE A 203 10.03 -2.57 -1.96
N ASN A 204 8.69 -2.52 -2.01
CA ASN A 204 7.90 -1.38 -1.53
C ASN A 204 8.11 -1.18 -0.01
N GLY A 205 8.02 -2.27 0.75
CA GLY A 205 8.24 -2.27 2.20
C GLY A 205 9.65 -1.84 2.57
N LYS A 206 10.69 -2.33 1.86
CA LYS A 206 12.08 -1.95 2.14
C LYS A 206 12.31 -0.46 1.89
N TYR A 207 11.80 0.06 0.78
CA TYR A 207 11.89 1.49 0.46
C TYR A 207 11.24 2.36 1.54
N LYS A 208 10.00 2.04 1.94
CA LYS A 208 9.28 2.77 2.99
C LYS A 208 9.91 2.60 4.37
N ALA A 209 10.43 1.42 4.71
CA ALA A 209 11.15 1.18 5.96
C ALA A 209 12.43 2.01 6.06
N LEU A 210 13.21 2.12 4.97
CA LEU A 210 14.43 2.93 4.97
C LEU A 210 14.13 4.42 5.19
N ILE A 211 13.02 4.92 4.63
CA ILE A 211 12.52 6.28 4.91
C ILE A 211 12.13 6.42 6.38
N ALA A 212 11.32 5.50 6.90
CA ALA A 212 10.87 5.52 8.30
C ALA A 212 12.01 5.40 9.31
N LEU A 213 13.13 4.80 8.91
CA LEU A 213 14.35 4.67 9.71
C LEU A 213 15.28 5.88 9.57
N ASP A 214 14.96 6.90 8.78
CA ASP A 214 15.89 7.98 8.44
C ASP A 214 17.26 7.41 8.00
N ALA A 215 17.22 6.44 7.07
CA ALA A 215 18.43 5.82 6.53
C ALA A 215 19.21 6.83 5.67
N PRO A 216 20.52 6.63 5.44
CA PRO A 216 21.30 7.51 4.58
C PRO A 216 20.64 7.69 3.20
N ALA A 217 20.62 8.93 2.70
CA ALA A 217 19.93 9.28 1.45
C ALA A 217 20.32 8.40 0.25
N GLN A 218 21.57 7.91 0.20
CA GLN A 218 22.03 6.99 -0.84
C GLN A 218 21.35 5.62 -0.77
N GLU A 219 21.06 5.10 0.42
CA GLU A 219 20.34 3.84 0.60
C GLU A 219 18.88 3.96 0.17
N ILE A 220 18.22 5.07 0.56
CA ILE A 220 16.84 5.38 0.13
C ILE A 220 16.79 5.51 -1.40
N LYS A 221 17.75 6.24 -1.99
CA LYS A 221 17.85 6.42 -3.45
C LYS A 221 18.10 5.08 -4.17
N ALA A 222 18.94 4.21 -3.62
CA ALA A 222 19.19 2.89 -4.17
C ALA A 222 17.92 2.02 -4.14
N ALA A 223 17.19 1.99 -3.02
CA ALA A 223 15.92 1.27 -2.92
C ALA A 223 14.85 1.80 -3.90
N ARG A 224 14.73 3.13 -4.04
CA ARG A 224 13.88 3.76 -5.07
C ARG A 224 14.27 3.33 -6.49
N HIS A 225 15.57 3.30 -6.77
CA HIS A 225 16.07 2.90 -8.09
C HIS A 225 15.75 1.44 -8.42
N GLU A 226 15.83 0.54 -7.44
CA GLU A 226 15.42 -0.86 -7.62
C GLU A 226 13.91 -1.00 -7.88
N LEU A 227 13.07 -0.18 -7.27
CA LEU A 227 11.64 -0.12 -7.62
C LEU A 227 11.43 0.31 -9.08
N LEU A 228 12.09 1.39 -9.52
CA LEU A 228 11.95 1.91 -10.89
C LEU A 228 12.43 0.89 -11.95
N LYS A 229 13.54 0.19 -11.69
CA LYS A 229 14.07 -0.87 -12.59
C LYS A 229 13.09 -2.00 -12.83
N ARG A 230 12.18 -2.26 -11.88
CA ARG A 230 11.21 -3.35 -11.96
C ARG A 230 9.95 -2.98 -12.74
N GLN A 231 9.82 -1.74 -13.19
CA GLN A 231 8.72 -1.35 -14.06
C GLN A 231 8.80 -2.12 -15.38
N ARG A 232 7.75 -2.85 -15.72
CA ARG A 232 7.68 -3.64 -16.96
C ARG A 232 7.41 -2.74 -18.16
N GLU A 233 7.55 -3.29 -19.37
CA GLU A 233 7.36 -2.54 -20.62
C GLU A 233 5.95 -1.92 -20.71
N ASP A 234 4.94 -2.63 -20.23
CA ASP A 234 3.53 -2.19 -20.19
C ASP A 234 3.24 -1.03 -19.23
N GLY A 235 4.22 -0.65 -18.42
CA GLY A 235 4.14 0.43 -17.43
C GLY A 235 3.75 -0.01 -16.01
N GLY A 236 3.39 -1.28 -15.83
CA GLY A 236 3.01 -1.83 -14.53
C GLY A 236 4.16 -2.49 -13.78
N TRP A 237 3.82 -3.02 -12.61
CA TRP A 237 4.64 -3.93 -11.81
C TRP A 237 3.87 -5.23 -11.56
N SER A 238 4.59 -6.34 -11.45
CA SER A 238 4.06 -7.65 -11.11
C SER A 238 4.29 -7.97 -9.63
N GLN A 239 3.40 -8.76 -9.01
CA GLN A 239 3.60 -9.22 -7.62
C GLN A 239 4.92 -10.00 -7.44
N LEU A 240 5.23 -10.89 -8.38
CA LEU A 240 6.44 -11.70 -8.43
C LEU A 240 7.17 -11.54 -9.78
N PRO A 241 8.48 -11.83 -9.86
CA PRO A 241 9.26 -11.66 -11.10
C PRO A 241 8.69 -12.37 -12.34
N GLU A 242 8.16 -13.58 -12.16
CA GLU A 242 7.63 -14.45 -13.21
C GLU A 242 6.17 -14.16 -13.60
N MET A 243 5.51 -13.23 -12.90
CA MET A 243 4.13 -12.86 -13.17
C MET A 243 4.03 -11.69 -14.15
N GLU A 244 2.86 -11.55 -14.77
CA GLU A 244 2.47 -10.34 -15.47
C GLU A 244 2.21 -9.18 -14.50
N SER A 245 2.25 -7.96 -15.02
CA SER A 245 1.84 -6.77 -14.25
C SER A 245 0.40 -6.92 -13.77
N ASP A 246 0.12 -6.44 -12.57
CA ASP A 246 -1.24 -6.34 -12.04
C ASP A 246 -1.47 -5.02 -11.28
N ALA A 247 -2.75 -4.72 -11.03
CA ALA A 247 -3.15 -3.46 -10.40
C ALA A 247 -2.78 -3.38 -8.90
N TYR A 248 -2.67 -4.51 -8.20
CA TYR A 248 -2.25 -4.52 -6.79
C TYR A 248 -0.79 -4.06 -6.67
N ALA A 249 0.11 -4.73 -7.39
CA ALA A 249 1.53 -4.42 -7.37
C ALA A 249 1.82 -3.04 -7.98
N THR A 250 1.13 -2.68 -9.08
CA THR A 250 1.30 -1.38 -9.72
C THR A 250 0.80 -0.24 -8.83
N GLY A 251 -0.40 -0.36 -8.25
CA GLY A 251 -0.98 0.66 -7.38
C GLY A 251 -0.13 0.88 -6.12
N GLN A 252 0.23 -0.20 -5.41
CA GLN A 252 1.07 -0.11 -4.21
C GLN A 252 2.44 0.54 -4.51
N THR A 253 3.08 0.15 -5.63
CA THR A 253 4.39 0.70 -6.02
C THR A 253 4.30 2.16 -6.43
N LEU A 254 3.30 2.53 -7.23
CA LEU A 254 3.05 3.91 -7.64
C LEU A 254 2.81 4.81 -6.43
N HIS A 255 1.95 4.37 -5.50
CA HIS A 255 1.69 5.10 -4.26
C HIS A 255 2.97 5.26 -3.44
N ALA A 256 3.72 4.17 -3.21
CA ALA A 256 4.97 4.22 -2.44
C ALA A 256 6.00 5.18 -3.05
N LEU A 257 6.21 5.13 -4.38
CA LEU A 257 7.14 6.00 -5.08
C LEU A 257 6.77 7.48 -4.95
N VAL A 258 5.49 7.82 -5.16
CA VAL A 258 5.01 9.21 -5.10
C VAL A 258 5.07 9.74 -3.68
N ASP A 259 4.62 8.97 -2.71
CA ASP A 259 4.59 9.37 -1.30
C ASP A 259 6.01 9.49 -0.70
N GLY A 260 6.91 8.55 -1.04
CA GLY A 260 8.26 8.50 -0.47
C GLY A 260 9.31 9.36 -1.19
N THR A 261 9.01 9.93 -2.36
CA THR A 261 9.97 10.72 -3.14
C THR A 261 9.63 12.21 -3.09
N PRO A 262 10.49 13.06 -2.47
CA PRO A 262 10.32 14.51 -2.48
C PRO A 262 10.25 15.07 -3.90
N VAL A 263 9.47 16.12 -4.12
CA VAL A 263 9.29 16.75 -5.45
C VAL A 263 10.62 17.16 -6.07
N SER A 264 11.57 17.64 -5.26
CA SER A 264 12.92 18.03 -5.68
C SER A 264 13.76 16.87 -6.25
N GLU A 265 13.41 15.62 -5.94
CA GLU A 265 14.12 14.41 -6.40
C GLU A 265 13.42 13.69 -7.56
N ARG A 266 12.27 14.20 -8.02
CA ARG A 266 11.49 13.60 -9.12
C ARG A 266 12.03 14.06 -10.47
N ASP A 267 13.13 13.48 -10.92
CA ASP A 267 13.74 13.75 -12.22
C ASP A 267 12.83 13.35 -13.42
N PRO A 268 13.17 13.68 -14.68
CA PRO A 268 12.35 13.32 -15.84
C PRO A 268 12.09 11.82 -15.99
N ALA A 269 13.06 10.95 -15.65
CA ALA A 269 12.90 9.51 -15.75
C ALA A 269 11.91 8.99 -14.71
N PHE A 270 11.97 9.50 -13.48
CA PHE A 270 10.98 9.23 -12.44
C PHE A 270 9.58 9.63 -12.91
N ARG A 271 9.40 10.87 -13.39
CA ARG A 271 8.08 11.35 -13.86
C ARG A 271 7.53 10.50 -15.01
N MET A 272 8.39 10.06 -15.92
CA MET A 272 8.00 9.15 -17.00
C MET A 272 7.54 7.78 -16.45
N ALA A 273 8.22 7.23 -15.45
CA ALA A 273 7.80 6.00 -14.79
C ALA A 273 6.41 6.16 -14.13
N ILE A 274 6.17 7.27 -13.43
CA ILE A 274 4.86 7.59 -12.83
C ILE A 274 3.77 7.67 -13.91
N ASN A 275 4.02 8.35 -15.02
CA ASN A 275 3.04 8.47 -16.11
C ASN A 275 2.71 7.11 -16.74
N ARG A 276 3.72 6.26 -16.98
CA ARG A 276 3.51 4.88 -17.48
C ARG A 276 2.67 4.05 -16.52
N ALA A 277 2.89 4.17 -15.22
CA ALA A 277 2.11 3.49 -14.18
C ALA A 277 0.63 3.94 -14.19
N ARG A 278 0.40 5.26 -14.29
CA ARG A 278 -0.94 5.84 -14.40
C ARG A 278 -1.65 5.33 -15.66
N SER A 279 -1.00 5.36 -16.82
CA SER A 279 -1.55 4.82 -18.07
C SER A 279 -1.88 3.34 -17.96
N TYR A 280 -1.04 2.54 -17.29
CA TYR A 280 -1.32 1.12 -17.03
C TYR A 280 -2.61 0.97 -16.20
N LEU A 281 -2.74 1.69 -15.08
CA LEU A 281 -3.93 1.59 -14.22
C LEU A 281 -5.19 2.02 -14.98
N LEU A 282 -5.15 3.16 -15.68
CA LEU A 282 -6.30 3.65 -16.45
C LEU A 282 -6.73 2.68 -17.56
N ARG A 283 -5.78 2.03 -18.23
CA ARG A 283 -6.07 1.06 -19.31
C ARG A 283 -6.62 -0.26 -18.77
N THR A 284 -6.25 -0.64 -17.55
CA THR A 284 -6.62 -1.95 -16.95
C THR A 284 -7.87 -1.90 -16.08
N GLN A 285 -8.39 -0.70 -15.80
CA GLN A 285 -9.66 -0.52 -15.10
C GLN A 285 -10.81 -1.19 -15.88
N LYS A 286 -11.69 -1.89 -15.17
CA LYS A 286 -12.91 -2.49 -15.75
C LYS A 286 -13.99 -1.42 -15.93
N LYS A 287 -15.00 -1.73 -16.75
CA LYS A 287 -16.10 -0.79 -17.06
C LYS A 287 -16.90 -0.36 -15.82
N ASP A 288 -16.94 -1.20 -14.79
CA ASP A 288 -17.61 -0.91 -13.51
C ASP A 288 -16.78 0.00 -12.57
N GLY A 289 -15.50 0.25 -12.90
CA GLY A 289 -14.56 1.02 -12.09
C GLY A 289 -13.60 0.19 -11.24
N SER A 290 -13.77 -1.14 -11.19
CA SER A 290 -12.91 -2.04 -10.43
C SER A 290 -11.60 -2.38 -11.15
N TRP A 291 -10.62 -2.89 -10.40
CA TRP A 291 -9.46 -3.59 -10.92
C TRP A 291 -9.47 -5.05 -10.47
N PHE A 292 -9.59 -5.95 -11.44
CA PHE A 292 -9.54 -7.39 -11.19
C PHE A 292 -8.10 -7.85 -10.94
N VAL A 293 -7.88 -8.59 -9.86
CA VAL A 293 -6.66 -9.38 -9.64
C VAL A 293 -7.08 -10.78 -9.20
N LYS A 294 -6.48 -11.79 -9.81
CA LYS A 294 -6.74 -13.18 -9.44
C LYS A 294 -6.02 -13.55 -8.15
N SER A 295 -6.72 -14.18 -7.21
CA SER A 295 -6.15 -14.61 -5.94
C SER A 295 -5.10 -15.71 -6.13
N ARG A 296 -3.98 -15.56 -5.42
CA ARG A 296 -2.96 -16.62 -5.22
C ARG A 296 -3.12 -17.34 -3.88
N SER A 297 -3.99 -16.82 -3.02
CA SER A 297 -4.21 -17.34 -1.68
C SER A 297 -5.27 -18.44 -1.66
N LYS A 298 -5.03 -19.49 -0.87
CA LYS A 298 -6.04 -20.51 -0.61
C LYS A 298 -7.08 -19.95 0.37
N PRO A 299 -8.38 -19.96 0.03
CA PRO A 299 -9.41 -19.40 0.89
C PRO A 299 -9.57 -20.24 2.15
N ILE A 300 -9.55 -19.57 3.31
CA ILE A 300 -9.83 -20.18 4.62
C ILE A 300 -11.20 -19.76 5.17
N GLN A 301 -11.72 -18.62 4.71
CA GLN A 301 -13.02 -18.10 5.10
C GLN A 301 -14.10 -18.57 4.13
N LYS A 302 -15.31 -18.82 4.64
CA LYS A 302 -16.49 -19.06 3.80
C LYS A 302 -16.69 -17.84 2.90
N PHE A 303 -17.05 -18.06 1.64
CA PHE A 303 -17.42 -16.97 0.74
C PHE A 303 -18.65 -16.22 1.26
N PHE A 304 -18.70 -14.93 1.00
CA PHE A 304 -19.84 -14.04 1.15
C PHE A 304 -19.74 -12.96 0.09
N ASP A 305 -20.86 -12.40 -0.35
CA ASP A 305 -20.84 -11.27 -1.29
C ASP A 305 -20.62 -9.98 -0.50
N ASN A 306 -19.51 -9.29 -0.77
CA ASN A 306 -19.16 -8.01 -0.15
C ASN A 306 -19.45 -6.81 -1.08
N GLY A 307 -20.02 -7.03 -2.28
CA GLY A 307 -20.27 -6.00 -3.28
C GLY A 307 -19.13 -5.77 -4.29
N ASP A 308 -17.98 -6.45 -4.17
CA ASP A 308 -16.95 -6.51 -5.21
C ASP A 308 -17.40 -7.45 -6.36
N PRO A 309 -17.19 -7.08 -7.63
CA PRO A 309 -17.75 -7.81 -8.76
C PRO A 309 -16.98 -9.09 -9.15
N HIS A 310 -15.90 -9.46 -8.44
CA HIS A 310 -14.99 -10.54 -8.84
C HIS A 310 -15.14 -11.83 -8.02
N GLY A 311 -16.25 -11.98 -7.29
CA GLY A 311 -16.63 -13.25 -6.64
C GLY A 311 -15.56 -13.76 -5.68
N LYS A 312 -15.00 -14.96 -5.91
CA LYS A 312 -14.00 -15.56 -4.99
C LYS A 312 -12.68 -14.77 -4.93
N ASP A 313 -12.41 -13.94 -5.93
CA ASP A 313 -11.23 -13.09 -5.99
C ASP A 313 -11.46 -11.71 -5.33
N GLN A 314 -12.63 -11.50 -4.72
CA GLN A 314 -13.05 -10.22 -4.15
C GLN A 314 -12.04 -9.60 -3.17
N PHE A 315 -11.36 -10.40 -2.35
CA PHE A 315 -10.47 -9.86 -1.30
C PHE A 315 -9.22 -9.21 -1.88
N ILE A 316 -8.63 -9.80 -2.92
CA ILE A 316 -7.47 -9.20 -3.58
C ILE A 316 -7.89 -8.16 -4.61
N SER A 317 -9.06 -8.31 -5.25
CA SER A 317 -9.56 -7.34 -6.23
C SER A 317 -10.00 -6.04 -5.57
N ILE A 318 -10.62 -6.09 -4.38
CA ILE A 318 -10.91 -4.86 -3.62
C ILE A 318 -9.62 -4.18 -3.15
N ALA A 319 -8.63 -4.94 -2.68
CA ALA A 319 -7.32 -4.40 -2.31
C ALA A 319 -6.61 -3.75 -3.51
N ALA A 320 -6.66 -4.39 -4.68
CA ALA A 320 -6.11 -3.84 -5.92
C ALA A 320 -6.84 -2.57 -6.36
N THR A 321 -8.17 -2.55 -6.27
CA THR A 321 -9.00 -1.38 -6.59
C THR A 321 -8.68 -0.23 -5.64
N SER A 322 -8.54 -0.50 -4.34
CA SER A 322 -8.12 0.49 -3.34
C SER A 322 -6.75 1.08 -3.65
N TRP A 323 -5.74 0.23 -3.87
CA TRP A 323 -4.38 0.68 -4.20
C TRP A 323 -4.34 1.48 -5.50
N ALA A 324 -5.03 1.03 -6.55
CA ALA A 324 -5.08 1.73 -7.83
C ALA A 324 -5.75 3.10 -7.69
N THR A 325 -6.86 3.17 -6.95
CA THR A 325 -7.60 4.41 -6.69
C THR A 325 -6.76 5.41 -5.90
N ALA A 326 -6.18 4.97 -4.78
CA ALA A 326 -5.29 5.78 -3.95
C ALA A 326 -4.09 6.28 -4.77
N ALA A 327 -3.43 5.39 -5.51
CA ALA A 327 -2.27 5.75 -6.32
C ALA A 327 -2.61 6.75 -7.43
N LEU A 328 -3.75 6.61 -8.11
CA LEU A 328 -4.20 7.57 -9.12
C LEU A 328 -4.51 8.94 -8.49
N ALA A 329 -5.12 8.97 -7.32
CA ALA A 329 -5.41 10.21 -6.59
C ALA A 329 -4.13 10.89 -6.06
N LYS A 330 -3.19 10.11 -5.53
CA LYS A 330 -1.89 10.62 -5.04
C LYS A 330 -0.99 11.14 -6.15
N SER A 331 -1.03 10.49 -7.31
CA SER A 331 -0.12 10.74 -8.44
C SER A 331 -0.68 11.66 -9.52
N GLY A 332 -2.00 11.84 -9.54
CA GLY A 332 -2.72 12.66 -10.51
C GLY A 332 -3.36 13.84 -9.81
N ILE A 333 -3.40 14.99 -10.50
CA ILE A 333 -3.86 16.28 -9.97
C ILE A 333 -2.73 16.94 -9.16
N THR A 334 -1.81 17.58 -9.89
CA THR A 334 -1.26 18.85 -9.38
C THR A 334 -2.45 19.66 -8.92
N LYS A 335 -2.47 20.11 -7.65
CA LYS A 335 -3.42 21.12 -7.20
C LYS A 335 -3.31 22.27 -8.20
N ILE A 336 -4.25 22.35 -9.14
CA ILE A 336 -4.39 23.52 -9.98
C ILE A 336 -4.80 24.61 -8.97
N PRO A 337 -4.01 25.69 -8.84
CA PRO A 337 -4.31 26.76 -7.91
C PRO A 337 -5.75 27.27 -8.02
#